data_AF-A0A699I2B8-F1
#
_entry.id   AF-A0A699I2B8-F1
#
_cell.length_a   1.000
_cell.length_b   1.000
_cell.length_c   1.000
_cell.angle_alpha   90.00
_cell.angle_beta   90.00
_cell.angle_gamma   90.00
#
_symmetry.space_group_name_H-M   'P 1'
#
loop_
_entity.id
_entity.type
_entity.pdbx_description
1 polymer ?
#
loop_
_entity_poly.entity_id
_entity_poly.type
_entity_poly.pdbx_seq_one_letter_code
_entity_poly.pdbx_strand_id
1 'polypeptide(L)'
;MTSLADKAILSGADNRPPMLEKDMYDSWKSRMELYMLNKQHGKMILKSVEQGPLLWPTFEEDGVTRLKKYSKLSAAEAIQADCDV
;
A
#
# COMPACT_ATOMS: atom_id res chain seq x y z
N MET A 1 18.94 -9.32 43.31
CA MET A 1 19.44 -8.15 42.55
C MET A 1 19.00 -8.32 41.12
N THR A 2 17.97 -7.60 40.68
CA THR A 2 17.53 -7.57 39.28
C THR A 2 18.58 -6.86 38.44
N SER A 3 19.02 -7.50 37.37
CA SER A 3 20.11 -7.02 36.51
C SER A 3 19.63 -5.84 35.64
N LEU A 4 20.58 -5.07 35.10
CA LEU A 4 20.27 -3.99 34.14
C LEU A 4 19.54 -4.54 32.89
N ALA A 5 19.82 -5.78 32.51
CA ALA A 5 19.18 -6.48 31.40
C ALA A 5 17.70 -6.82 31.71
N ASP A 6 17.39 -7.22 32.94
CA ASP A 6 15.99 -7.48 33.35
C ASP A 6 15.12 -6.21 33.30
N LYS A 7 15.74 -5.05 33.57
CA LYS A 7 15.08 -3.74 33.45
C LYS A 7 14.89 -3.30 31.99
N ALA A 8 15.79 -3.68 31.09
CA ALA A 8 15.68 -3.37 29.66
C ALA A 8 14.59 -4.20 28.94
N ILE A 9 14.35 -5.44 29.39
CA ILE A 9 13.24 -6.28 28.89
C ILE A 9 11.88 -5.70 29.34
N LEU A 10 11.79 -5.23 30.59
CA LEU A 10 10.60 -4.53 31.09
C LEU A 10 10.41 -3.11 30.52
N SER A 11 11.48 -2.46 30.06
CA SER A 11 11.39 -1.17 29.34
C SER A 11 11.16 -1.33 27.84
N GLY A 12 10.97 -2.56 27.34
CA GLY A 12 10.44 -2.87 26.02
C GLY A 12 8.97 -2.49 25.99
N ALA A 13 8.73 -1.19 25.89
CA ALA A 13 7.46 -0.58 26.20
C ALA A 13 6.31 -1.09 25.31
N ASP A 14 5.20 -1.45 25.96
CA ASP A 14 3.82 -1.59 25.42
C ASP A 14 3.26 -0.28 24.83
N ASN A 15 4.12 0.57 24.28
CA ASN A 15 3.77 1.82 23.62
C ASN A 15 3.57 1.61 22.12
N ARG A 16 3.64 0.36 21.65
CA ARG A 16 3.41 0.04 20.25
C ARG A 16 1.93 0.36 19.97
N PRO A 17 1.62 1.16 18.94
CA PRO A 17 0.23 1.37 18.58
C PRO A 17 -0.43 -0.01 18.40
N PRO A 18 -1.58 -0.28 19.04
CA PRO A 18 -2.23 -1.60 19.01
C PRO A 18 -2.54 -2.08 17.58
N MET A 19 -2.53 -1.15 16.63
CA MET A 19 -2.53 -1.42 15.19
C MET A 19 -1.44 -2.38 14.67
N LEU A 20 -0.37 -2.64 15.43
CA LEU A 20 0.69 -3.58 15.07
C LEU A 20 0.64 -4.89 15.86
N GLU A 21 -0.41 -5.11 16.66
CA GLU A 21 -0.68 -6.43 17.23
C GLU A 21 -1.14 -7.39 16.13
N LYS A 22 -0.65 -8.63 16.18
CA LYS A 22 -0.79 -9.59 15.09
C LYS A 22 -2.23 -10.07 14.89
N ASP A 23 -2.99 -10.13 15.97
CA ASP A 23 -4.43 -10.42 16.01
C ASP A 23 -5.28 -9.25 15.52
N MET A 24 -4.79 -8.01 15.64
CA MET A 24 -5.47 -6.82 15.14
C MET A 24 -5.27 -6.56 13.63
N TYR A 25 -4.40 -7.33 12.96
CA TYR A 25 -4.12 -7.17 11.54
C TYR A 25 -5.37 -7.31 10.67
N ASP A 26 -6.21 -8.32 10.93
CA ASP A 26 -7.43 -8.54 10.15
C ASP A 26 -8.44 -7.40 10.37
N SER A 27 -8.56 -6.91 11.60
CA SER A 27 -9.42 -5.77 11.94
C SER A 27 -8.96 -4.48 11.23
N TRP A 28 -7.65 -4.22 11.24
CA TRP A 28 -7.05 -3.09 10.53
C TRP A 28 -7.27 -3.20 9.01
N LYS A 29 -7.04 -4.39 8.45
CA LYS A 29 -7.22 -4.67 7.02
C LYS A 29 -8.67 -4.40 6.58
N SER A 30 -9.66 -4.95 7.28
CA SER A 30 -11.08 -4.70 6.98
C SER A 30 -11.45 -3.21 7.10
N ARG A 31 -10.87 -2.48 8.06
CA ARG A 31 -11.12 -1.04 8.22
C ARG A 31 -10.53 -0.22 7.05
N MET A 32 -9.35 -0.62 6.56
CA MET A 32 -8.72 0.00 5.39
C MET A 32 -9.48 -0.31 4.10
N GLU A 33 -9.92 -1.56 3.90
CA GLU A 33 -10.73 -1.95 2.74
C GLU A 33 -12.04 -1.14 2.68
N LEU A 34 -12.74 -1.00 3.81
CA LEU A 34 -13.97 -0.20 3.88
C LEU A 34 -13.71 1.29 3.60
N TYR A 35 -12.61 1.84 4.12
CA TYR A 35 -12.20 3.21 3.87
C TYR A 35 -11.93 3.45 2.38
N MET A 36 -11.18 2.56 1.74
CA MET A 36 -10.87 2.64 0.31
C MET A 36 -12.15 2.57 -0.51
N LEU A 37 -13.03 1.59 -0.25
CA LEU A 37 -14.30 1.43 -0.97
C LEU A 37 -15.24 2.64 -0.87
N ASN A 38 -15.13 3.46 0.18
CA ASN A 38 -15.91 4.69 0.36
C ASN A 38 -15.39 5.90 -0.44
N LYS A 39 -14.27 5.78 -1.17
CA LYS A 39 -13.75 6.85 -2.07
C LYS A 39 -14.35 6.75 -3.47
N GLN A 40 -14.30 7.86 -4.22
CA GLN A 40 -14.81 7.93 -5.60
C GLN A 40 -14.20 6.90 -6.56
N HIS A 41 -12.99 6.41 -6.25
CA HIS A 41 -12.29 5.38 -7.02
C HIS A 41 -11.96 4.14 -6.17
N GLY A 42 -12.75 3.88 -5.12
CA GLY A 42 -12.41 2.90 -4.10
C GLY A 42 -12.13 1.48 -4.60
N LYS A 43 -12.89 1.02 -5.59
CA LYS A 43 -12.66 -0.29 -6.23
C LYS A 43 -11.33 -0.35 -6.99
N MET A 44 -10.90 0.76 -7.60
CA MET A 44 -9.62 0.82 -8.32
C MET A 44 -8.45 0.85 -7.32
N ILE A 45 -8.57 1.63 -6.26
CA ILE A 45 -7.57 1.70 -5.18
C ILE A 45 -7.38 0.34 -4.51
N LEU A 46 -8.47 -0.35 -4.16
CA LEU A 46 -8.40 -1.69 -3.56
C LEU A 46 -7.69 -2.68 -4.50
N LYS A 47 -8.01 -2.64 -5.80
CA LYS A 47 -7.38 -3.48 -6.82
C LYS A 47 -5.88 -3.19 -6.94
N SER A 48 -5.45 -1.93 -6.88
CA SER A 48 -4.02 -1.58 -6.87
C SER A 48 -3.28 -2.12 -5.64
N VAL A 49 -3.91 -2.08 -4.45
CA VAL A 49 -3.30 -2.59 -3.22
C VAL A 49 -3.17 -4.13 -3.25
N GLU A 50 -4.16 -4.84 -3.79
CA GLU A 50 -4.11 -6.30 -3.92
C GLU A 50 -3.13 -6.77 -5.02
N GLN A 51 -3.07 -6.06 -6.14
CA GLN A 51 -2.26 -6.45 -7.29
C GLN A 51 -0.83 -5.88 -7.23
N GLY A 52 -0.53 -5.01 -6.27
CA GLY A 52 0.72 -4.25 -6.21
C GLY A 52 0.77 -3.13 -7.25
N PRO A 53 1.86 -2.35 -7.31
CA PRO A 53 2.01 -1.29 -8.31
C PRO A 53 1.79 -1.89 -9.69
N LEU A 54 0.74 -1.44 -10.37
CA LEU A 54 0.47 -1.88 -11.72
C LEU A 54 1.59 -1.31 -12.59
N LEU A 55 2.47 -2.20 -13.06
CA LEU A 55 3.60 -1.92 -13.93
C LEU A 55 3.31 -0.71 -14.82
N TRP A 56 4.12 0.33 -14.67
CA TRP A 56 3.99 1.54 -15.47
C TRP A 56 3.77 1.16 -16.94
N PRO A 57 2.73 1.66 -17.62
CA PRO A 57 2.31 1.12 -18.90
C PRO A 57 3.47 1.08 -19.89
N THR A 58 3.89 -0.12 -20.27
CA THR A 58 4.87 -0.33 -21.32
C THR A 58 4.16 -0.60 -22.65
N PHE A 59 4.67 -0.01 -23.71
CA PHE A 59 4.21 -0.27 -25.08
C PHE A 59 5.40 -0.65 -25.96
N GLU A 60 5.15 -1.50 -26.96
CA GLU A 60 6.13 -1.84 -27.98
C GLU A 60 6.18 -0.70 -29.01
N GLU A 61 7.29 0.03 -29.04
CA GLU A 61 7.62 0.97 -30.12
C GLU A 61 8.72 0.32 -30.96
N ASP A 62 8.42 -0.02 -32.22
CA ASP A 62 9.39 -0.58 -33.16
C ASP A 62 10.11 -1.86 -32.66
N GLY A 63 9.41 -2.72 -31.91
CA GLY A 63 9.95 -3.96 -31.33
C GLY A 63 10.80 -3.74 -30.07
N VAL A 64 10.78 -2.53 -29.51
CA VAL A 64 11.38 -2.19 -28.23
C VAL A 64 10.29 -1.84 -27.23
N THR A 65 10.24 -2.60 -26.13
CA THR A 65 9.34 -2.33 -25.01
C THR A 65 9.78 -1.05 -24.29
N ARG A 66 9.01 0.02 -24.43
CA ARG A 66 9.28 1.33 -23.82
C ARG A 66 8.18 1.73 -22.85
N LEU A 67 8.56 2.38 -21.75
CA LEU A 67 7.61 3.01 -20.83
C LEU A 67 6.88 4.16 -21.54
N LYS A 68 5.54 4.18 -21.46
CA LYS A 68 4.75 5.29 -21.98
C LYS A 68 5.10 6.58 -21.21
N LYS A 69 5.26 7.68 -21.95
CA LYS A 69 5.29 9.01 -21.34
C LYS A 69 3.89 9.36 -20.84
N TYR A 70 3.81 10.15 -19.76
CA TYR A 70 2.54 10.58 -19.15
C TYR A 70 1.56 11.18 -20.16
N SER A 71 2.08 12.01 -21.08
CA SER A 71 1.29 12.65 -22.15
C SER A 71 0.72 11.69 -23.21
N LYS A 72 1.16 10.43 -23.21
CA LYS A 72 0.67 9.37 -24.10
C LYS A 72 -0.20 8.35 -23.35
N LEU A 73 -0.48 8.55 -22.06
CA LEU A 73 -1.37 7.69 -21.29
C LEU A 73 -2.81 7.91 -21.75
N SER A 74 -3.56 6.82 -21.89
CA SER A 74 -5.01 6.91 -21.96
C SER A 74 -5.57 7.43 -20.63
N ALA A 75 -6.81 7.93 -20.64
CA ALA A 75 -7.45 8.44 -19.43
C ALA A 75 -7.47 7.40 -18.29
N ALA A 76 -7.68 6.11 -18.61
CA ALA A 76 -7.67 5.05 -17.61
C ALA A 76 -6.26 4.79 -17.04
N GLU A 77 -5.22 4.85 -17.88
CA GLU A 77 -3.82 4.69 -17.45
C GLU A 77 -3.31 5.90 -16.66
N ALA A 78 -3.77 7.11 -16.97
CA ALA A 78 -3.42 8.32 -16.24
C ALA A 78 -4.07 8.34 -14.84
N ILE A 79 -5.35 7.97 -14.75
CA ILE A 79 -6.05 7.81 -13.46
C ILE A 79 -5.34 6.75 -12.59
N GLN A 80 -4.87 5.67 -13.21
CA GLN A 80 -4.09 4.63 -12.53
C GLN A 80 -2.75 5.18 -12.02
N ALA A 81 -1.99 5.90 -12.86
CA ALA A 81 -0.69 6.45 -12.50
C ALA A 81 -0.79 7.53 -11.41
N ASP A 82 -1.86 8.34 -11.38
CA ASP A 82 -2.13 9.30 -10.30
C ASP A 82 -2.44 8.62 -8.95
N CYS A 83 -2.96 7.39 -8.97
CA CYS A 83 -3.27 6.62 -7.76
C CYS A 83 -2.05 5.89 -7.16
N ASP A 84 -0.96 5.74 -7.92
CA ASP A 84 0.29 5.08 -7.50
C ASP A 84 1.33 6.07 -6.91
N VAL A 85 0.97 7.35 -6.69
CA VAL A 85 1.80 8.42 -6.09
C VAL A 85 1.82 8.38 -4.56
#